data_AF-A0A973FP68-F1
#
_entry.id   AF-A0A973FP68-F1
#
_cell.length_a   1.000
_cell.length_b   1.000
_cell.length_c   1.000
_cell.angle_alpha   90.00
_cell.angle_beta   90.00
_cell.angle_gamma   90.00
#
_symmetry.space_group_name_H-M   'P 1'
#
loop_
_entity.id
_entity.type
_entity.pdbx_description
1 polymer ?
#
loop_
_entity_poly.entity_id
_entity_poly.type
_entity_poly.pdbx_seq_one_letter_code
_entity_poly.pdbx_strand_id
1 'polypeptide(L)'
;MGADILIWWLIIQMLGLAGLPLSGLIFRALPDGGYPFAKALGLLLTGYLAWLLAMFGLGGFGPPLLLVCALIVAGTGLWARQALPAPRRHLLPPWPTLLGYEALFLAAMLACVWMRSHDPTPWGTERPMDFAFFNAIQRSATFPPNDPWLAGYSINYYYFGYLLMAAVAQLSKLTPSVAYNLSLALIFALTALGVAGVVVNLIRLAEGRSQDASPEPRTPNPRTRYLLPPVFALLGVILVLVVGNQSGAIQVILGSEHAVALSGGELATALGQALGGAQQITLPTPVMTSDFGELRSWPRQDMAAAGAFNWWWPSRSLWDDYTPHGQNPLTRERRYDITEFPFFSFRLGDMHPHVMSLPFTLLALALGLTTLASASVAPTRLSRWAEWLVSGLILGSLYAINSWDLPTYLLLYIGATLLRRQRAADGQPIGWLAYAREVGPAI
;
A
#
# COMPACT_ATOMS: atom_id res chain seq x y z
N MET A 1 0.11 -19.33 -19.97
CA MET A 1 -0.39 -18.80 -18.68
C MET A 1 0.40 -19.31 -17.47
N GLY A 2 0.45 -20.62 -17.17
CA GLY A 2 1.20 -21.13 -16.01
C GLY A 2 2.71 -20.80 -16.03
N ALA A 3 3.35 -20.96 -17.18
CA ALA A 3 4.76 -20.57 -17.37
C ALA A 3 4.98 -19.05 -17.22
N ASP A 4 4.06 -18.23 -17.73
CA ASP A 4 4.14 -16.76 -17.66
C ASP A 4 4.10 -16.27 -16.21
N ILE A 5 3.20 -16.85 -15.40
CA ILE A 5 3.09 -16.56 -13.95
C ILE A 5 4.39 -16.96 -13.24
N LEU A 6 4.97 -18.12 -13.57
CA LEU A 6 6.21 -18.59 -12.97
C LEU A 6 7.40 -17.67 -13.31
N ILE A 7 7.53 -17.26 -14.59
CA ILE A 7 8.57 -16.31 -15.02
C ILE A 7 8.44 -15.00 -14.24
N TRP A 8 7.23 -14.46 -14.16
CA TRP A 8 6.95 -13.23 -13.44
C TRP A 8 7.29 -13.33 -11.95
N TRP A 9 6.88 -14.44 -11.32
CA TRP A 9 7.22 -14.75 -9.93
C TRP A 9 8.73 -14.85 -9.71
N LEU A 10 9.46 -15.57 -10.57
CA LEU A 10 10.92 -15.70 -10.45
C LEU A 10 11.64 -14.35 -10.59
N ILE A 11 11.17 -13.45 -11.46
CA ILE A 11 11.75 -12.12 -11.61
C ILE A 11 11.59 -11.29 -10.34
N ILE A 12 10.38 -11.27 -9.75
CA ILE A 12 10.21 -10.54 -8.49
C ILE A 12 11.00 -11.17 -7.33
N GLN A 13 11.19 -12.50 -7.32
CA GLN A 13 12.10 -13.14 -6.36
C GLN A 13 13.54 -12.67 -6.56
N MET A 14 14.03 -12.60 -7.79
CA MET A 14 15.36 -12.08 -8.11
C MET A 14 15.53 -10.62 -7.64
N LEU A 15 14.56 -9.74 -7.94
CA LEU A 15 14.59 -8.35 -7.48
C LEU A 15 14.49 -8.26 -5.95
N GLY A 16 13.70 -9.12 -5.31
CA GLY A 16 13.64 -9.21 -3.84
C GLY A 16 14.96 -9.65 -3.22
N LEU A 17 15.66 -10.62 -3.83
CA LEU A 17 17.00 -11.01 -3.39
C LEU A 17 18.01 -9.87 -3.55
N ALA A 18 17.90 -9.07 -4.61
CA ALA A 18 18.72 -7.88 -4.79
C ALA A 18 18.45 -6.82 -3.72
N GLY A 19 17.18 -6.60 -3.35
CA GLY A 19 16.79 -5.64 -2.30
C GLY A 19 17.03 -6.13 -0.86
N LEU A 20 17.12 -7.44 -0.63
CA LEU A 20 17.17 -8.06 0.70
C LEU A 20 18.30 -7.53 1.61
N PRO A 21 19.55 -7.35 1.13
CA PRO A 21 20.63 -6.86 1.99
C PRO A 21 20.39 -5.43 2.50
N LEU A 22 19.88 -4.52 1.64
CA LEU A 22 19.51 -3.15 2.03
C LEU A 22 18.27 -3.14 2.92
N SER A 23 17.27 -3.98 2.61
CA SER A 23 16.08 -4.12 3.44
C SER A 23 16.46 -4.51 4.87
N GLY A 24 17.30 -5.54 5.03
CA GLY A 24 17.80 -5.96 6.34
C GLY A 24 18.78 -5.00 7.01
N LEU A 25 19.28 -3.98 6.29
CA LEU A 25 20.05 -2.89 6.87
C LEU A 25 19.12 -1.80 7.43
N ILE A 26 18.10 -1.41 6.67
CA ILE A 26 17.20 -0.28 6.99
C ILE A 26 16.17 -0.69 8.04
N PHE A 27 15.60 -1.88 7.88
CA PHE A 27 14.55 -2.41 8.75
C PHE A 27 15.11 -3.34 9.84
N ARG A 28 16.41 -3.23 10.15
CA ARG A 28 17.10 -4.09 11.14
C ARG A 28 16.47 -4.08 12.54
N ALA A 29 15.77 -3.00 12.87
CA ALA A 29 15.08 -2.82 14.14
C ALA A 29 13.76 -3.59 14.20
N LEU A 30 13.20 -3.97 13.05
CA LEU A 30 11.98 -4.76 12.97
C LEU A 30 12.25 -6.25 13.33
N PRO A 31 11.35 -6.90 14.07
CA PRO A 31 11.48 -8.31 14.47
C PRO A 31 11.65 -9.33 13.33
N ASP A 32 11.16 -9.03 12.13
CA ASP A 32 11.29 -9.89 10.94
C ASP A 32 12.53 -9.58 10.07
N GLY A 33 13.33 -8.60 10.46
CA GLY A 33 14.53 -8.19 9.72
C GLY A 33 14.24 -7.51 8.38
N GLY A 34 13.02 -7.06 8.12
CA GLY A 34 12.67 -6.34 6.89
C GLY A 34 12.41 -7.20 5.67
N TYR A 35 12.30 -8.52 5.83
CA TYR A 35 12.11 -9.43 4.71
C TYR A 35 10.90 -9.11 3.82
N PRO A 36 9.69 -8.80 4.34
CA PRO A 36 8.51 -8.49 3.52
C PRO A 36 8.72 -7.32 2.57
N PHE A 37 9.55 -6.37 2.96
CA PHE A 37 9.80 -5.14 2.23
C PHE A 37 10.89 -5.29 1.16
N ALA A 38 11.62 -6.40 1.15
CA ALA A 38 12.76 -6.62 0.26
C ALA A 38 12.37 -6.63 -1.22
N LYS A 39 11.22 -7.25 -1.57
CA LYS A 39 10.70 -7.29 -2.95
C LYS A 39 10.36 -5.90 -3.47
N ALA A 40 9.60 -5.12 -2.70
CA ALA A 40 9.22 -3.76 -3.07
C ALA A 40 10.44 -2.84 -3.15
N LEU A 41 11.35 -2.91 -2.16
CA LEU A 41 12.57 -2.11 -2.15
C LEU A 41 13.51 -2.46 -3.30
N GLY A 42 13.70 -3.74 -3.58
CA GLY A 42 14.56 -4.21 -4.67
C GLY A 42 14.03 -3.79 -6.04
N LEU A 43 12.72 -3.91 -6.26
CA LEU A 43 12.06 -3.39 -7.45
C LEU A 43 12.24 -1.87 -7.58
N LEU A 44 11.97 -1.13 -6.50
CA LEU A 44 12.08 0.32 -6.47
C LEU A 44 13.49 0.79 -6.81
N LEU A 45 14.51 0.30 -6.10
CA LEU A 45 15.89 0.76 -6.27
C LEU A 45 16.47 0.35 -7.62
N THR A 46 16.15 -0.86 -8.10
CA THR A 46 16.58 -1.32 -9.43
C THR A 46 15.96 -0.47 -10.52
N GLY A 47 14.65 -0.25 -10.47
CA GLY A 47 13.92 0.56 -11.44
C GLY A 47 14.34 2.02 -11.41
N TYR A 48 14.51 2.60 -10.22
CA TYR A 48 14.98 3.98 -10.02
C TYR A 48 16.37 4.19 -10.62
N LEU A 49 17.32 3.30 -10.31
CA LEU A 49 18.69 3.41 -10.83
C LEU A 49 18.72 3.23 -12.35
N ALA A 50 18.01 2.25 -12.89
CA ALA A 50 17.92 2.04 -14.34
C ALA A 50 17.27 3.24 -15.06
N TRP A 51 16.20 3.80 -14.50
CA TRP A 51 15.56 5.01 -15.00
C TRP A 51 16.53 6.19 -15.02
N LEU A 52 17.26 6.43 -13.92
CA LEU A 52 18.20 7.53 -13.79
C LEU A 52 19.37 7.40 -14.77
N LEU A 53 19.95 6.19 -14.91
CA LEU A 53 21.03 5.93 -15.87
C LEU A 53 20.56 6.09 -17.31
N ALA A 54 19.34 5.65 -17.64
CA ALA A 54 18.75 5.84 -18.97
C ALA A 54 18.43 7.31 -19.26
N MET A 55 17.99 8.07 -18.25
CA MET A 55 17.78 9.52 -18.34
C MET A 55 19.09 10.27 -18.64
N PHE A 56 20.21 9.82 -18.08
CA PHE A 56 21.54 10.39 -18.34
C PHE A 56 22.21 9.86 -19.62
N GLY A 57 21.56 8.96 -20.37
CA GLY A 57 22.12 8.36 -21.58
C GLY A 57 23.26 7.37 -21.33
N LEU A 58 23.40 6.86 -20.10
CA LEU A 58 24.46 5.91 -19.71
C LEU A 58 24.13 4.45 -20.06
N GLY A 59 22.91 4.18 -20.54
CA GLY A 59 22.49 2.86 -21.04
C GLY A 59 21.02 2.88 -21.44
N GLY A 60 20.63 2.04 -22.41
CA GLY A 60 19.24 1.90 -22.81
C GLY A 60 18.42 1.15 -21.74
N PHE A 61 17.23 1.65 -21.42
CA PHE A 61 16.30 0.98 -20.53
C PHE A 61 15.83 -0.33 -21.15
N GLY A 62 16.20 -1.43 -20.50
CA GLY A 62 15.95 -2.79 -20.96
C GLY A 62 16.66 -3.81 -20.07
N PRO A 63 16.59 -5.11 -20.42
CA PRO A 63 17.09 -6.18 -19.56
C PRO A 63 18.56 -6.05 -19.12
N PRO A 64 19.53 -5.69 -19.99
CA PRO A 64 20.93 -5.59 -19.58
C PRO A 64 21.13 -4.54 -18.48
N LEU A 65 20.58 -3.33 -18.67
CA LEU A 65 20.68 -2.26 -17.69
C LEU A 65 20.01 -2.63 -16.37
N LEU A 66 18.81 -3.22 -16.43
CA LEU A 66 18.06 -3.65 -15.25
C LEU A 66 18.82 -4.70 -14.43
N LEU A 67 19.44 -5.69 -15.09
CA LEU A 67 20.25 -6.71 -14.41
C LEU A 67 21.50 -6.12 -13.76
N VAL A 68 22.20 -5.21 -14.45
CA VAL A 68 23.35 -4.50 -13.87
C VAL A 68 22.92 -3.67 -12.66
N CYS A 69 21.81 -2.93 -12.76
CA CYS A 69 21.27 -2.17 -11.65
C CYS A 69 20.89 -3.07 -10.45
N ALA A 70 20.26 -4.22 -10.69
CA ALA A 70 19.93 -5.17 -9.63
C ALA A 70 21.18 -5.69 -8.91
N LEU A 71 22.25 -6.00 -9.66
CA LEU A 71 23.54 -6.41 -9.09
C LEU A 71 24.20 -5.28 -8.28
N ILE A 72 24.12 -4.03 -8.74
CA ILE A 72 24.60 -2.86 -8.00
C ILE A 72 23.82 -2.70 -6.69
N VAL A 73 22.50 -2.81 -6.72
CA VAL A 73 21.64 -2.74 -5.52
C VAL A 73 22.02 -3.86 -4.52
N ALA A 74 22.18 -5.09 -5.00
CA ALA A 74 22.61 -6.21 -4.16
C ALA A 74 24.00 -5.98 -3.56
N GLY A 75 24.97 -5.60 -4.40
CA GLY A 75 26.36 -5.38 -4.00
C GLY A 75 26.53 -4.23 -3.01
N THR A 76 25.85 -3.10 -3.23
CA THR A 76 25.83 -1.96 -2.30
C THR A 76 25.23 -2.33 -0.96
N GLY A 77 24.15 -3.12 -0.95
CA GLY A 77 23.56 -3.63 0.28
C GLY A 77 24.45 -4.59 1.06
N LEU A 78 25.10 -5.53 0.37
CA LEU A 78 26.07 -6.45 0.99
C LEU A 78 27.26 -5.69 1.57
N TRP A 79 27.81 -4.72 0.83
CA TRP A 79 28.91 -3.88 1.28
C TRP A 79 28.52 -3.01 2.48
N ALA A 80 27.38 -2.32 2.44
CA ALA A 80 26.90 -1.50 3.55
C ALA A 80 26.64 -2.31 4.82
N ARG A 81 26.20 -3.57 4.70
CA ARG A 81 26.06 -4.49 5.84
C ARG A 81 27.39 -4.86 6.49
N GLN A 82 28.51 -4.80 5.76
CA GLN A 82 29.83 -5.05 6.37
C GLN A 82 30.19 -3.99 7.42
N ALA A 83 29.62 -2.79 7.30
CA ALA A 83 29.79 -1.71 8.26
C ALA A 83 28.90 -1.82 9.50
N LEU A 84 28.12 -2.90 9.65
CA LEU A 84 27.36 -3.17 10.87
C LEU A 84 28.26 -3.83 11.94
N PRO A 85 28.18 -3.37 13.21
CA PRO A 85 28.87 -4.02 14.32
C PRO A 85 28.36 -5.45 14.52
N ALA A 86 29.24 -6.34 14.96
CA ALA A 86 28.89 -7.72 15.31
C ALA A 86 28.15 -7.77 16.68
N PRO A 87 27.22 -8.71 16.89
CA PRO A 87 26.74 -9.73 15.96
C PRO A 87 25.71 -9.18 14.96
N ARG A 88 25.85 -9.57 13.68
CA ARG A 88 24.90 -9.20 12.62
C ARG A 88 23.69 -10.13 12.67
N ARG A 89 22.47 -9.58 12.75
CA ARG A 89 21.24 -10.37 12.62
C ARG A 89 21.16 -11.03 11.24
N HIS A 90 20.60 -12.24 11.21
CA HIS A 90 20.30 -12.95 9.97
C HIS A 90 19.36 -12.13 9.08
N LEU A 91 19.53 -12.25 7.76
CA LEU A 91 18.69 -11.56 6.76
C LEU A 91 17.30 -12.17 6.65
N LEU A 92 17.19 -13.46 6.94
CA LEU A 92 15.95 -14.20 6.82
C LEU A 92 15.31 -14.33 8.21
N PRO A 93 14.00 -14.12 8.31
CA PRO A 93 13.26 -14.44 9.53
C PRO A 93 13.23 -15.97 9.74
N PRO A 94 12.77 -16.45 10.90
CA PRO A 94 12.56 -17.87 11.14
C PRO A 94 11.72 -18.51 10.03
N TRP A 95 12.05 -19.76 9.66
CA TRP A 95 11.45 -20.44 8.51
C TRP A 95 9.90 -20.44 8.47
N PRO A 96 9.15 -20.55 9.60
CA PRO A 96 7.68 -20.51 9.52
C PRO A 96 7.17 -19.14 9.10
N THR A 97 7.85 -18.07 9.54
CA THR A 97 7.51 -16.69 9.17
C THR A 97 7.86 -16.44 7.71
N LEU A 98 9.03 -16.92 7.27
CA LEU A 98 9.45 -16.85 5.87
C LEU A 98 8.43 -17.54 4.95
N LEU A 99 8.07 -18.80 5.25
CA LEU A 99 7.09 -19.53 4.46
C LEU A 99 5.71 -18.89 4.52
N GLY A 100 5.29 -18.35 5.66
CA GLY A 100 4.03 -17.62 5.79
C GLY A 100 3.97 -16.40 4.86
N TYR A 101 5.05 -15.62 4.78
CA TYR A 101 5.14 -14.48 3.87
C TYR A 101 5.14 -14.89 2.40
N GLU A 102 5.91 -15.92 2.03
CA GLU A 102 5.94 -16.40 0.64
C GLU A 102 4.61 -17.03 0.22
N ALA A 103 3.97 -17.80 1.10
CA ALA A 103 2.66 -18.39 0.85
C ALA A 103 1.58 -17.31 0.68
N LEU A 104 1.57 -16.28 1.55
CA LEU A 104 0.66 -15.15 1.43
C LEU A 104 0.89 -14.39 0.12
N PHE A 105 2.15 -14.07 -0.20
CA PHE A 105 2.51 -13.36 -1.42
C PHE A 105 2.05 -14.11 -2.66
N LEU A 106 2.35 -15.42 -2.74
CA LEU A 106 1.95 -16.27 -3.86
C LEU A 106 0.42 -16.39 -3.95
N ALA A 107 -0.26 -16.62 -2.82
CA ALA A 107 -1.71 -16.73 -2.78
C ALA A 107 -2.39 -15.42 -3.23
N ALA A 108 -1.92 -14.27 -2.75
CA ALA A 108 -2.43 -12.96 -3.15
C ALA A 108 -2.21 -12.70 -4.66
N MET A 109 -1.04 -13.04 -5.18
CA MET A 109 -0.74 -12.91 -6.61
C MET A 109 -1.67 -13.81 -7.44
N LEU A 110 -1.82 -15.08 -7.06
CA LEU A 110 -2.69 -16.03 -7.77
C LEU A 110 -4.17 -15.64 -7.69
N ALA A 111 -4.62 -15.11 -6.56
CA ALA A 111 -5.99 -14.61 -6.40
C ALA A 111 -6.27 -13.43 -7.35
N CYS A 112 -5.34 -12.48 -7.46
CA CYS A 112 -5.49 -11.36 -8.39
C CYS A 112 -5.39 -11.82 -9.86
N VAL A 113 -4.48 -12.76 -10.18
CA VAL A 113 -4.43 -13.39 -11.52
C VAL A 113 -5.75 -14.07 -11.88
N TRP A 114 -6.31 -14.85 -10.96
CA TRP A 114 -7.61 -15.50 -11.15
C TRP A 114 -8.73 -14.48 -11.37
N MET A 115 -8.74 -13.39 -10.60
CA MET A 115 -9.71 -12.32 -10.81
C MET A 115 -9.56 -11.67 -12.20
N ARG A 116 -8.32 -11.32 -12.58
CA ARG A 116 -8.02 -10.68 -13.87
C ARG A 116 -8.22 -11.60 -15.06
N SER A 117 -8.14 -12.92 -14.89
CA SER A 117 -8.38 -13.85 -16.01
C SER A 117 -9.83 -13.90 -16.47
N HIS A 118 -10.79 -13.40 -15.68
CA HIS A 118 -12.20 -13.34 -16.06
C HIS A 118 -12.53 -12.11 -16.93
N ASP A 119 -11.76 -11.03 -16.82
CA ASP A 119 -11.86 -9.85 -17.69
C ASP A 119 -10.47 -9.23 -17.90
N PRO A 120 -9.60 -9.83 -18.72
CA PRO A 120 -8.22 -9.37 -18.89
C PRO A 120 -8.09 -8.16 -19.82
N THR A 121 -9.20 -7.65 -20.37
CA THR A 121 -9.16 -6.64 -21.43
C THR A 121 -8.76 -5.26 -20.89
N PRO A 122 -7.92 -4.49 -21.61
CA PRO A 122 -7.51 -3.15 -21.20
C PRO A 122 -8.48 -2.06 -21.71
N TRP A 123 -9.73 -2.39 -22.01
CA TRP A 123 -10.65 -1.48 -22.72
C TRP A 123 -11.71 -0.85 -21.83
N GLY A 124 -11.99 0.44 -21.99
CA GLY A 124 -13.03 1.14 -21.23
C GLY A 124 -12.49 1.85 -19.99
N THR A 125 -13.12 2.98 -19.66
CA THR A 125 -12.65 3.98 -18.67
C THR A 125 -11.19 4.37 -18.89
N GLU A 126 -10.34 4.31 -17.87
CA GLU A 126 -8.96 4.78 -17.87
C GLU A 126 -7.95 3.70 -18.32
N ARG A 127 -8.38 2.43 -18.37
CA ARG A 127 -7.55 1.27 -18.75
C ARG A 127 -6.81 1.43 -20.09
N PRO A 128 -7.40 2.02 -21.15
CA PRO A 128 -6.67 2.23 -22.40
C PRO A 128 -5.50 3.20 -22.25
N MET A 129 -5.63 4.22 -21.40
CA MET A 129 -4.59 5.20 -21.12
C MET A 129 -3.43 4.55 -20.36
N ASP A 130 -3.74 3.80 -19.29
CA ASP A 130 -2.75 3.04 -18.52
C ASP A 130 -1.98 2.05 -19.38
N PHE A 131 -2.70 1.29 -20.21
CA PHE A 131 -2.11 0.33 -21.12
C PHE A 131 -1.22 1.04 -22.16
N ALA A 132 -1.63 2.19 -22.67
CA ALA A 132 -0.82 2.98 -23.60
C ALA A 132 0.46 3.50 -22.95
N PHE A 133 0.40 4.07 -21.74
CA PHE A 133 1.58 4.53 -20.99
C PHE A 133 2.53 3.38 -20.66
N PHE A 134 2.00 2.26 -20.16
CA PHE A 134 2.78 1.06 -19.90
C PHE A 134 3.52 0.54 -21.15
N ASN A 135 2.88 0.56 -22.32
CA ASN A 135 3.50 0.16 -23.58
C ASN A 135 4.51 1.19 -24.10
N ALA A 136 4.21 2.48 -23.99
CA ALA A 136 5.09 3.56 -24.43
C ALA A 136 6.41 3.54 -23.66
N ILE A 137 6.37 3.31 -22.35
CA ILE A 137 7.57 3.17 -21.50
C ILE A 137 8.37 1.92 -21.88
N GLN A 138 7.72 0.79 -22.12
CA GLN A 138 8.42 -0.43 -22.58
C GLN A 138 9.11 -0.25 -23.94
N ARG A 139 8.59 0.62 -24.80
CA ARG A 139 9.21 0.91 -26.11
C ARG A 139 10.27 2.00 -26.05
N SER A 140 10.42 2.69 -24.92
CA SER A 140 11.35 3.79 -24.75
C SER A 140 12.66 3.31 -24.14
N ALA A 141 13.75 3.35 -24.92
CA ALA A 141 15.09 3.03 -24.43
C ALA A 141 15.73 4.22 -23.66
N THR A 142 15.29 5.43 -23.94
CA THR A 142 15.74 6.67 -23.30
C THR A 142 14.57 7.36 -22.61
N PHE A 143 14.88 8.19 -21.61
CA PHE A 143 13.89 8.94 -20.85
C PHE A 143 14.09 10.45 -21.01
N PRO A 144 13.01 11.26 -20.93
CA PRO A 144 11.62 10.89 -20.65
C PRO A 144 10.95 10.09 -21.79
N PRO A 145 9.94 9.25 -21.50
CA PRO A 145 9.38 8.32 -22.48
C PRO A 145 8.46 9.06 -23.45
N ASN A 146 8.31 8.53 -24.67
CA ASN A 146 7.42 9.12 -25.68
C ASN A 146 5.96 9.10 -25.23
N ASP A 147 5.23 10.18 -25.47
CA ASP A 147 3.79 10.25 -25.22
C ASP A 147 3.02 9.50 -26.33
N PRO A 148 2.17 8.52 -26.00
CA PRO A 148 1.40 7.77 -27.00
C PRO A 148 0.24 8.58 -27.61
N TRP A 149 -0.15 9.70 -27.02
CA TRP A 149 -1.25 10.56 -27.46
C TRP A 149 -0.76 11.82 -28.16
N LEU A 150 0.45 12.29 -27.84
CA LEU A 150 1.03 13.52 -28.40
C LEU A 150 2.41 13.28 -29.02
N ALA A 151 2.42 12.97 -30.32
CA ALA A 151 3.64 12.64 -31.06
C ALA A 151 4.72 13.74 -30.94
N GLY A 152 5.96 13.34 -30.66
CA GLY A 152 7.10 14.25 -30.50
C GLY A 152 7.27 14.83 -29.09
N TYR A 153 6.36 14.53 -28.16
CA TYR A 153 6.44 14.98 -26.77
C TYR A 153 6.61 13.78 -25.81
N SER A 154 6.96 14.09 -24.57
CA SER A 154 7.04 13.10 -23.50
C SER A 154 5.77 13.05 -22.66
N ILE A 155 5.50 11.91 -22.02
CA ILE A 155 4.37 11.74 -21.11
C ILE A 155 4.40 12.83 -20.03
N ASN A 156 3.38 13.71 -20.02
CA ASN A 156 3.19 14.74 -18.98
C ASN A 156 2.23 14.24 -17.89
N TYR A 157 2.59 13.11 -17.27
CA TYR A 157 1.80 12.44 -16.23
C TYR A 157 2.71 11.60 -15.32
N TYR A 158 2.18 11.10 -14.20
CA TYR A 158 2.91 10.22 -13.28
C TYR A 158 3.24 8.88 -13.97
N TYR A 159 4.47 8.75 -14.48
CA TYR A 159 4.87 7.55 -15.23
C TYR A 159 5.76 6.58 -14.43
N PHE A 160 6.27 6.97 -13.25
CA PHE A 160 7.28 6.17 -12.56
C PHE A 160 6.74 4.83 -12.03
N GLY A 161 5.48 4.77 -11.59
CA GLY A 161 4.83 3.49 -11.24
C GLY A 161 4.77 2.53 -12.43
N TYR A 162 4.37 3.05 -13.59
CA TYR A 162 4.34 2.28 -14.84
C TYR A 162 5.74 1.82 -15.23
N LEU A 163 6.76 2.64 -14.99
CA LEU A 163 8.16 2.28 -15.22
C LEU A 163 8.61 1.09 -14.37
N LEU A 164 8.24 1.05 -13.09
CA LEU A 164 8.57 -0.10 -12.22
C LEU A 164 7.90 -1.38 -12.74
N MET A 165 6.66 -1.29 -13.19
CA MET A 165 5.97 -2.43 -13.81
C MET A 165 6.61 -2.82 -15.15
N ALA A 166 6.98 -1.83 -15.97
CA ALA A 166 7.65 -2.04 -17.25
C ALA A 166 9.04 -2.68 -17.07
N ALA A 167 9.75 -2.40 -15.97
CA ALA A 167 11.01 -3.05 -15.64
C ALA A 167 10.85 -4.58 -15.49
N VAL A 168 9.80 -5.01 -14.79
CA VAL A 168 9.48 -6.45 -14.65
C VAL A 168 9.08 -7.03 -16.02
N ALA A 169 8.27 -6.29 -16.79
CA ALA A 169 7.86 -6.69 -18.13
C ALA A 169 9.06 -6.88 -19.08
N GLN A 170 10.01 -5.95 -19.10
CA GLN A 170 11.24 -6.03 -19.88
C GLN A 170 12.04 -7.30 -19.58
N LEU A 171 12.23 -7.61 -18.29
CA LEU A 171 12.95 -8.81 -17.86
C LEU A 171 12.20 -10.09 -18.25
N SER A 172 10.87 -10.06 -18.25
CA SER A 172 10.01 -11.22 -18.57
C SER A 172 9.90 -11.51 -20.06
N LYS A 173 10.02 -10.49 -20.92
CA LYS A 173 9.76 -10.54 -22.36
C LYS A 173 8.37 -11.11 -22.71
N LEU A 174 7.41 -11.03 -21.79
CA LEU A 174 6.03 -11.44 -22.03
C LEU A 174 5.32 -10.44 -22.95
N THR A 175 4.21 -10.88 -23.55
CA THR A 175 3.37 -9.98 -24.35
C THR A 175 2.80 -8.86 -23.45
N PRO A 176 2.63 -7.63 -23.95
CA PRO A 176 2.21 -6.52 -23.10
C PRO A 176 0.86 -6.73 -22.40
N SER A 177 -0.08 -7.44 -23.03
CA SER A 177 -1.38 -7.77 -22.43
C SER A 177 -1.26 -8.69 -21.20
N VAL A 178 -0.36 -9.67 -21.26
CA VAL A 178 -0.08 -10.57 -20.12
C VAL A 178 0.69 -9.80 -19.05
N ALA A 179 1.73 -9.06 -19.45
CA ALA A 179 2.54 -8.28 -18.52
C ALA A 179 1.70 -7.25 -17.74
N TYR A 180 0.78 -6.53 -18.40
CA TYR A 180 -0.11 -5.56 -17.76
C TYR A 180 -0.99 -6.20 -16.67
N ASN A 181 -1.61 -7.35 -16.96
CA ASN A 181 -2.42 -8.05 -15.97
C ASN A 181 -1.59 -8.66 -14.82
N LEU A 182 -0.38 -9.13 -15.10
CA LEU A 182 0.55 -9.61 -14.07
C LEU A 182 1.14 -8.47 -13.23
N SER A 183 1.23 -7.25 -13.78
CA SER A 183 1.59 -6.04 -13.03
C SER A 183 0.54 -5.72 -11.97
N LEU A 184 -0.75 -5.74 -12.31
CA LEU A 184 -1.84 -5.61 -11.33
C LEU A 184 -1.73 -6.67 -10.22
N ALA A 185 -1.49 -7.93 -10.60
CA ALA A 185 -1.34 -9.02 -9.63
C ALA A 185 -0.11 -8.85 -8.73
N LEU A 186 0.99 -8.33 -9.27
CA LEU A 186 2.20 -8.04 -8.51
C LEU A 186 1.99 -6.89 -7.52
N ILE A 187 1.33 -5.80 -7.94
CA ILE A 187 1.00 -4.67 -7.06
C ILE A 187 0.12 -5.17 -5.91
N PHE A 188 -0.90 -5.98 -6.21
CA PHE A 188 -1.78 -6.60 -5.20
C PHE A 188 -0.97 -7.45 -4.20
N ALA A 189 -0.10 -8.33 -4.70
CA ALA A 189 0.70 -9.23 -3.87
C ALA A 189 1.75 -8.50 -3.01
N LEU A 190 2.43 -7.49 -3.57
CA LEU A 190 3.38 -6.67 -2.81
C LEU A 190 2.67 -5.85 -1.74
N THR A 191 1.47 -5.34 -2.03
CA THR A 191 0.63 -4.64 -1.04
C THR A 191 0.23 -5.59 0.08
N ALA A 192 -0.25 -6.79 -0.24
CA ALA A 192 -0.62 -7.79 0.76
C ALA A 192 0.58 -8.16 1.66
N LEU A 193 1.76 -8.36 1.06
CA LEU A 193 2.98 -8.64 1.79
C LEU A 193 3.43 -7.46 2.67
N GLY A 194 3.33 -6.23 2.18
CA GLY A 194 3.64 -5.02 2.94
C GLY A 194 2.73 -4.84 4.15
N VAL A 195 1.42 -5.04 3.98
CA VAL A 195 0.44 -5.01 5.09
C VAL A 195 0.77 -6.07 6.13
N ALA A 196 1.01 -7.31 5.70
CA ALA A 196 1.39 -8.38 6.61
C ALA A 196 2.70 -8.09 7.34
N GLY A 197 3.69 -7.52 6.65
CA GLY A 197 4.94 -7.08 7.26
C GLY A 197 4.71 -6.04 8.37
N VAL A 198 3.94 -4.99 8.09
CA VAL A 198 3.63 -3.96 9.09
C VAL A 198 2.89 -4.55 10.29
N VAL A 199 1.83 -5.33 10.06
CA VAL A 199 0.99 -5.91 11.13
C VAL A 199 1.79 -6.88 12.01
N VAL A 200 2.52 -7.82 11.40
CA VAL A 200 3.32 -8.80 12.16
C VAL A 200 4.40 -8.10 12.99
N ASN A 201 5.06 -7.07 12.45
CA ASN A 201 6.07 -6.33 13.20
C ASN A 201 5.46 -5.52 14.35
N LEU A 202 4.30 -4.88 14.15
CA LEU A 202 3.59 -4.17 15.23
C LEU A 202 3.24 -5.10 16.39
N ILE A 203 2.69 -6.29 16.09
CA ILE A 203 2.33 -7.30 17.09
C ILE A 203 3.58 -7.74 17.85
N ARG A 204 4.65 -8.11 17.14
CA ARG A 204 5.90 -8.60 17.77
C ARG A 204 6.61 -7.53 18.60
N LEU A 205 6.58 -6.27 18.16
CA LEU A 205 7.13 -5.14 18.91
C LEU A 205 6.32 -4.87 20.19
N ALA A 206 4.99 -5.06 20.16
CA ALA A 206 4.14 -4.95 21.34
C ALA A 206 4.41 -6.10 22.33
N GLU A 207 4.50 -7.34 21.85
CA GLU A 207 4.78 -8.52 22.68
C GLU A 207 6.13 -8.43 23.41
N GLY A 208 7.19 -8.02 22.71
CA GLY A 208 8.54 -7.91 23.30
C GLY A 208 8.58 -6.98 24.51
N ARG A 209 7.74 -5.95 24.53
CA ARG A 209 7.70 -4.97 25.64
C ARG A 209 6.83 -5.38 26.80
N SER A 210 5.75 -6.11 26.53
CA SER A 210 4.97 -6.72 27.62
C SER A 210 5.84 -7.68 28.45
N GLN A 211 6.85 -8.30 27.83
CA GLN A 211 7.85 -9.10 28.52
C GLN A 211 8.83 -8.22 29.32
N ASP A 212 9.40 -7.16 28.71
CA ASP A 212 10.35 -6.27 29.39
C ASP A 212 9.73 -5.52 30.61
N ALA A 213 8.43 -5.25 30.58
CA ALA A 213 7.71 -4.51 31.64
C ALA A 213 7.22 -5.39 32.80
N SER A 214 7.22 -6.72 32.66
CA SER A 214 6.71 -7.64 33.68
C SER A 214 7.87 -8.16 34.54
N PRO A 215 7.81 -8.09 35.88
CA PRO A 215 8.86 -8.61 36.76
C PRO A 215 8.98 -10.15 36.71
N GLU A 216 7.94 -10.85 36.27
CA GLU A 216 7.98 -12.29 36.00
C GLU A 216 8.08 -12.59 34.50
N PRO A 217 8.97 -13.50 34.06
CA PRO A 217 9.07 -13.92 32.67
C PRO A 217 7.81 -14.69 32.25
N ARG A 218 6.83 -13.96 31.71
CA ARG A 218 5.67 -14.57 31.04
C ARG A 218 6.13 -15.14 29.71
N THR A 219 6.23 -16.47 29.65
CA THR A 219 6.32 -17.16 28.36
C THR A 219 4.96 -17.01 27.68
N PRO A 220 4.85 -16.26 26.56
CA PRO A 220 3.59 -16.16 25.85
C PRO A 220 3.20 -17.58 25.39
N ASN A 221 1.92 -17.92 25.54
CA ASN A 221 1.40 -19.20 25.08
C ASN A 221 1.85 -19.41 23.63
N PRO A 222 2.49 -20.54 23.28
CA PRO A 222 2.99 -20.79 21.93
C PRO A 222 1.90 -20.61 20.87
N ARG A 223 0.63 -20.90 21.20
CA ARG A 223 -0.51 -20.60 20.31
C ARG A 223 -0.61 -19.11 19.99
N THR A 224 -0.57 -18.24 20.99
CA THR A 224 -0.67 -16.79 20.79
C THR A 224 0.53 -16.25 20.01
N ARG A 225 1.74 -16.74 20.31
CA ARG A 225 2.98 -16.30 19.66
C ARG A 225 3.06 -16.67 18.16
N TYR A 226 2.50 -17.81 17.76
CA TYR A 226 2.62 -18.32 16.40
C TYR A 226 1.34 -18.19 15.55
N LEU A 227 0.14 -18.23 16.14
CA LEU A 227 -1.13 -18.17 15.40
C LEU A 227 -1.68 -16.75 15.25
N LEU A 228 -1.46 -15.88 16.24
CA LEU A 228 -2.07 -14.57 16.27
C LEU A 228 -1.54 -13.63 15.17
N PRO A 229 -0.21 -13.53 14.93
CA PRO A 229 0.31 -12.62 13.91
C PRO A 229 -0.16 -12.94 12.48
N PRO A 230 -0.15 -14.21 12.00
CA PRO A 230 -0.68 -14.57 10.68
C PRO A 230 -2.18 -14.26 10.52
N VAL A 231 -3.00 -14.48 11.55
CA VAL A 231 -4.44 -14.20 11.50
C VAL A 231 -4.71 -12.71 11.35
N PHE A 232 -4.06 -11.87 12.17
CA PHE A 232 -4.22 -10.42 12.04
C PHE A 232 -3.59 -9.87 10.76
N ALA A 233 -2.51 -10.47 10.27
CA ALA A 233 -1.95 -10.12 8.97
C ALA A 233 -2.97 -10.38 7.85
N LEU A 234 -3.61 -11.55 7.85
CA LEU A 234 -4.65 -11.88 6.87
C LEU A 234 -5.85 -10.93 7.00
N LEU A 235 -6.30 -10.64 8.23
CA LEU A 235 -7.37 -9.68 8.47
C LEU A 235 -7.00 -8.29 7.95
N GLY A 236 -5.78 -7.82 8.21
CA GLY A 236 -5.28 -6.54 7.70
C GLY A 236 -5.26 -6.51 6.16
N VAL A 237 -4.82 -7.59 5.52
CA VAL A 237 -4.85 -7.72 4.06
C VAL A 237 -6.29 -7.63 3.52
N ILE A 238 -7.24 -8.33 4.13
CA ILE A 238 -8.66 -8.27 3.75
C ILE A 238 -9.21 -6.86 3.92
N LEU A 239 -8.93 -6.22 5.06
CA LEU A 239 -9.41 -4.87 5.34
C LEU A 239 -8.87 -3.83 4.35
N VAL A 240 -7.58 -3.92 4.00
CA VAL A 240 -6.94 -2.95 3.09
C VAL A 240 -7.26 -3.22 1.62
N LEU A 241 -7.16 -4.48 1.16
CA LEU A 241 -7.23 -4.80 -0.26
C LEU A 241 -8.62 -5.23 -0.75
N VAL A 242 -9.50 -5.71 0.13
CA VAL A 242 -10.81 -6.25 -0.24
C VAL A 242 -11.95 -5.35 0.24
N VAL A 243 -11.93 -4.99 1.52
CA VAL A 243 -13.01 -4.21 2.14
C VAL A 243 -12.86 -2.72 1.83
N GLY A 244 -11.65 -2.17 1.98
CA GLY A 244 -11.29 -0.80 1.56
C GLY A 244 -11.90 0.32 2.41
N ASN A 245 -13.18 0.24 2.76
CA ASN A 245 -13.90 1.19 3.61
C ASN A 245 -15.03 0.54 4.42
N GLN A 246 -15.71 1.35 5.23
CA GLN A 246 -16.82 0.92 6.08
C GLN A 246 -18.20 1.15 5.47
N SER A 247 -18.29 1.68 4.26
CA SER A 247 -19.55 2.04 3.59
C SER A 247 -20.48 0.83 3.48
N GLY A 248 -19.97 -0.34 3.08
CA GLY A 248 -20.78 -1.55 2.99
C GLY A 248 -21.37 -1.99 4.33
N ALA A 249 -20.60 -1.92 5.42
CA ALA A 249 -21.10 -2.23 6.76
C ALA A 249 -22.20 -1.23 7.19
N ILE A 250 -22.00 0.05 6.88
CA ILE A 250 -22.97 1.11 7.17
C ILE A 250 -24.26 0.90 6.38
N GLN A 251 -24.19 0.52 5.10
CA GLN A 251 -25.38 0.21 4.30
C GLN A 251 -26.19 -0.93 4.91
N VAL A 252 -25.53 -1.98 5.40
CA VAL A 252 -26.20 -3.09 6.09
C VAL A 252 -26.90 -2.62 7.37
N ILE A 253 -26.24 -1.79 8.18
CA ILE A 253 -26.84 -1.25 9.42
C ILE A 253 -28.04 -0.36 9.09
N LEU A 254 -27.88 0.56 8.13
CA LEU A 254 -28.92 1.52 7.73
C LEU A 254 -29.98 0.92 6.79
N GLY A 255 -29.79 -0.31 6.34
CA GLY A 255 -30.69 -1.01 5.43
C GLY A 255 -30.91 -0.29 4.10
N SER A 256 -29.91 0.44 3.60
CA SER A 256 -30.03 1.25 2.38
C SER A 256 -28.66 1.63 1.80
N GLU A 257 -28.58 1.69 0.47
CA GLU A 257 -27.41 2.18 -0.27
C GLU A 257 -27.19 3.70 -0.12
N HIS A 258 -28.23 4.46 0.22
CA HIS A 258 -28.18 5.92 0.39
C HIS A 258 -27.21 6.38 1.47
N ALA A 259 -26.80 5.46 2.36
CA ALA A 259 -25.81 5.68 3.40
C ALA A 259 -24.53 6.37 2.91
N VAL A 260 -24.13 6.10 1.65
CA VAL A 260 -22.91 6.65 1.05
C VAL A 260 -22.97 8.16 0.86
N ALA A 261 -24.18 8.69 0.68
CA ALA A 261 -24.42 10.09 0.41
C ALA A 261 -24.72 10.88 1.67
N LEU A 262 -24.48 10.37 2.88
CA LEU A 262 -24.74 11.08 4.14
C LEU A 262 -23.50 11.80 4.67
N SER A 263 -23.66 13.01 5.19
CA SER A 263 -22.61 13.72 5.93
C SER A 263 -22.43 13.12 7.33
N GLY A 264 -21.34 13.46 8.03
CA GLY A 264 -21.04 12.89 9.36
C GLY A 264 -22.17 13.06 10.39
N GLY A 265 -22.85 14.21 10.41
CA GLY A 265 -23.98 14.47 11.33
C GLY A 265 -25.25 13.70 10.96
N GLU A 266 -25.57 13.65 9.67
CA GLU A 266 -26.72 12.88 9.14
C GLU A 266 -26.51 11.38 9.38
N LEU A 267 -25.30 10.89 9.13
CA LEU A 267 -24.89 9.51 9.35
C LEU A 267 -25.00 9.14 10.84
N ALA A 268 -24.51 9.99 11.74
CA ALA A 268 -24.64 9.76 13.18
C ALA A 268 -26.11 9.67 13.62
N THR A 269 -26.97 10.54 13.06
CA THR A 269 -28.41 10.54 13.33
C THR A 269 -29.09 9.27 12.82
N ALA A 270 -28.76 8.85 11.59
CA ALA A 270 -29.26 7.63 10.99
C ALA A 270 -28.80 6.37 11.75
N LEU A 271 -27.52 6.30 12.12
CA LEU A 271 -26.96 5.20 12.90
C LEU A 271 -27.60 5.10 14.29
N GLY A 272 -27.81 6.25 14.96
CA GLY A 272 -28.50 6.29 16.25
C GLY A 272 -29.92 5.71 16.17
N GLN A 273 -30.68 6.06 15.13
CA GLN A 273 -32.00 5.49 14.88
C GLN A 273 -31.94 3.99 14.57
N ALA A 274 -31.03 3.56 13.68
CA ALA A 274 -30.89 2.17 13.29
C ALA A 274 -30.50 1.25 14.46
N LEU A 275 -29.52 1.68 15.26
CA LEU A 275 -29.07 0.96 16.46
C LEU A 275 -30.13 1.00 17.57
N GLY A 276 -30.97 2.03 17.61
CA GLY A 276 -32.16 2.11 18.45
C GLY A 276 -33.34 1.22 18.00
N GLY A 277 -33.18 0.46 16.91
CA GLY A 277 -34.20 -0.48 16.42
C GLY A 277 -35.26 0.14 15.52
N ALA A 278 -35.09 1.40 15.07
CA ALA A 278 -36.02 2.03 14.14
C ALA A 278 -36.10 1.22 12.85
N GLN A 279 -37.33 1.03 12.32
CA GLN A 279 -37.58 0.38 11.02
C GLN A 279 -37.56 1.37 9.86
N GLN A 280 -37.73 2.66 10.15
CA GLN A 280 -37.64 3.74 9.18
C GLN A 280 -36.61 4.76 9.70
N ILE A 281 -35.69 5.15 8.83
CA ILE A 281 -34.73 6.21 9.12
C ILE A 281 -35.28 7.51 8.57
N THR A 282 -35.25 8.57 9.38
CA THR A 282 -35.68 9.91 8.97
C THR A 282 -34.60 10.93 9.30
N LEU A 283 -34.14 11.67 8.29
CA LEU A 283 -33.17 12.74 8.47
C LEU A 283 -33.86 14.00 9.00
N PRO A 284 -33.18 14.81 9.83
CA PRO A 284 -33.74 16.08 10.33
C PRO A 284 -34.03 17.08 9.21
N THR A 285 -33.20 17.07 8.17
CA THR A 285 -33.31 17.94 6.99
C THR A 285 -33.18 17.09 5.72
N PRO A 286 -34.00 17.34 4.69
CA PRO A 286 -33.84 16.67 3.40
C PRO A 286 -32.48 16.98 2.78
N VAL A 287 -31.88 15.98 2.14
CA VAL A 287 -30.60 16.10 1.44
C VAL A 287 -30.85 15.88 -0.05
N MET A 288 -30.51 16.86 -0.89
CA MET A 288 -30.57 16.69 -2.33
C MET A 288 -29.30 16.01 -2.83
N THR A 289 -29.45 14.95 -3.64
CA THR A 289 -28.33 14.20 -4.21
C THR A 289 -28.50 14.03 -5.72
N SER A 290 -27.38 13.92 -6.45
CA SER A 290 -27.40 13.73 -7.90
C SER A 290 -28.02 12.41 -8.34
N ASP A 291 -27.71 11.31 -7.64
CA ASP A 291 -28.09 9.96 -8.08
C ASP A 291 -29.29 9.38 -7.33
N PHE A 292 -29.59 9.86 -6.11
CA PHE A 292 -30.72 9.38 -5.31
C PHE A 292 -31.87 10.39 -5.19
N GLY A 293 -31.72 11.61 -5.72
CA GLY A 293 -32.69 12.69 -5.55
C GLY A 293 -32.77 13.18 -4.10
N GLU A 294 -33.97 13.56 -3.65
CA GLU A 294 -34.20 14.04 -2.28
C GLU A 294 -34.25 12.88 -1.28
N LEU A 295 -33.27 12.83 -0.38
CA LEU A 295 -33.20 11.92 0.75
C LEU A 295 -33.80 12.59 1.99
N ARG A 296 -35.00 12.16 2.39
CA ARG A 296 -35.63 12.60 3.66
C ARG A 296 -35.86 11.45 4.62
N SER A 297 -36.39 10.35 4.13
CA SER A 297 -36.58 9.14 4.91
C SER A 297 -36.60 7.90 4.02
N TRP A 298 -36.24 6.75 4.60
CA TRP A 298 -36.29 5.46 3.92
C TRP A 298 -36.60 4.34 4.91
N PRO A 299 -37.29 3.27 4.47
CA PRO A 299 -37.43 2.05 5.25
C PRO A 299 -36.09 1.30 5.28
N ARG A 300 -35.76 0.68 6.40
CA ARG A 300 -34.62 -0.24 6.49
C ARG A 300 -34.99 -1.54 5.82
N GLN A 301 -34.16 -1.97 4.89
CA GLN A 301 -34.28 -3.26 4.24
C GLN A 301 -33.20 -4.21 4.76
N ASP A 302 -33.46 -5.51 4.66
CA ASP A 302 -32.43 -6.52 4.90
C ASP A 302 -31.46 -6.55 3.71
N MET A 303 -30.39 -5.79 3.83
CA MET A 303 -29.33 -5.73 2.83
C MET A 303 -28.54 -7.03 2.72
N ALA A 304 -28.66 -7.97 3.66
CA ALA A 304 -28.04 -9.30 3.53
C ALA A 304 -28.85 -10.24 2.63
N ALA A 305 -30.09 -9.88 2.28
CA ALA A 305 -30.90 -10.64 1.34
C ALA A 305 -30.31 -10.58 -0.09
N ALA A 306 -30.40 -11.70 -0.81
CA ALA A 306 -29.82 -11.83 -2.15
C ALA A 306 -30.36 -10.75 -3.11
N GLY A 307 -29.45 -9.99 -3.71
CA GLY A 307 -29.79 -8.94 -4.69
C GLY A 307 -30.16 -7.57 -4.09
N ALA A 308 -30.23 -7.43 -2.76
CA ALA A 308 -30.53 -6.16 -2.11
C ALA A 308 -29.29 -5.26 -1.97
N PHE A 309 -28.10 -5.85 -1.83
CA PHE A 309 -26.85 -5.11 -1.61
C PHE A 309 -26.21 -4.62 -2.92
N ASN A 310 -26.04 -3.31 -3.04
CA ASN A 310 -25.33 -2.72 -4.16
C ASN A 310 -23.82 -2.62 -3.89
N TRP A 311 -23.03 -3.49 -4.52
CA TRP A 311 -21.57 -3.51 -4.40
C TRP A 311 -20.86 -2.32 -5.06
N TRP A 312 -21.58 -1.56 -5.91
CA TRP A 312 -21.03 -0.41 -6.62
C TRP A 312 -20.60 0.69 -5.66
N TRP A 313 -21.48 1.17 -4.78
CA TRP A 313 -21.21 2.31 -3.92
C TRP A 313 -20.16 2.05 -2.82
N PRO A 314 -20.17 0.90 -2.11
CA PRO A 314 -19.11 0.57 -1.17
C PRO A 314 -17.76 0.38 -1.82
N SER A 315 -17.68 0.10 -3.12
CA SER A 315 -16.38 -0.02 -3.80
C SER A 315 -15.78 1.34 -4.20
N ARG A 316 -16.58 2.43 -4.15
CA ARG A 316 -16.19 3.78 -4.53
C ARG A 316 -17.20 4.85 -4.07
N SER A 317 -16.83 5.69 -3.12
CA SER A 317 -17.59 6.92 -2.86
C SER A 317 -16.93 7.81 -1.81
N LEU A 318 -16.61 9.03 -2.22
CA LEU A 318 -16.85 10.21 -1.40
C LEU A 318 -17.99 11.00 -2.06
N TRP A 319 -18.74 11.73 -1.25
CA TRP A 319 -19.82 12.58 -1.70
C TRP A 319 -19.56 13.97 -1.15
N ASP A 320 -19.59 14.99 -2.00
CA ASP A 320 -19.31 16.36 -1.60
C ASP A 320 -20.46 17.31 -1.96
N ASP A 321 -20.58 18.38 -1.18
CA ASP A 321 -21.59 19.41 -1.38
C ASP A 321 -21.17 20.29 -2.56
N TYR A 322 -21.96 20.24 -3.64
CA TYR A 322 -21.77 21.08 -4.82
C TYR A 322 -22.88 22.13 -4.90
N THR A 323 -22.49 23.37 -5.20
CA THR A 323 -23.44 24.44 -5.55
C THR A 323 -23.37 24.66 -7.06
N PRO A 324 -24.41 24.28 -7.83
CA PRO A 324 -24.44 24.50 -9.27
C PRO A 324 -24.30 25.98 -9.62
N HIS A 325 -23.46 26.27 -10.61
CA HIS A 325 -23.22 27.65 -11.05
C HIS A 325 -24.52 28.28 -11.59
N GLY A 326 -24.90 29.44 -11.05
CA GLY A 326 -26.14 30.14 -11.43
C GLY A 326 -27.37 29.77 -10.60
N GLN A 327 -27.26 28.86 -9.62
CA GLN A 327 -28.31 28.61 -8.63
C GLN A 327 -28.06 29.39 -7.33
N ASN A 328 -29.11 29.49 -6.49
CA ASN A 328 -29.01 30.14 -5.18
C ASN A 328 -27.89 29.45 -4.37
N PRO A 329 -26.94 30.19 -3.74
CA PRO A 329 -25.89 29.61 -2.90
C PRO A 329 -26.39 28.71 -1.75
N LEU A 330 -27.67 28.80 -1.42
CA LEU A 330 -28.35 27.96 -0.44
C LEU A 330 -28.82 26.60 -1.01
N THR A 331 -28.84 26.43 -2.33
CA THR A 331 -29.16 25.17 -3.00
C THR A 331 -27.88 24.34 -3.10
N ARG A 332 -27.66 23.49 -2.11
CA ARG A 332 -26.59 22.49 -2.12
C ARG A 332 -27.13 21.17 -2.64
N GLU A 333 -26.50 20.65 -3.68
CA GLU A 333 -26.71 19.30 -4.18
C GLU A 333 -25.46 18.49 -3.82
N ARG A 334 -25.64 17.34 -3.19
CA ARG A 334 -24.53 16.45 -2.92
C ARG A 334 -24.26 15.59 -4.14
N ARG A 335 -23.04 15.69 -4.66
CA ARG A 335 -22.62 14.95 -5.84
C ARG A 335 -21.63 13.87 -5.48
N TYR A 336 -21.72 12.80 -6.24
CA TYR A 336 -20.76 11.71 -6.18
C TYR A 336 -19.42 12.16 -6.77
N ASP A 337 -18.36 12.04 -5.96
CA ASP A 337 -16.98 12.19 -6.40
C ASP A 337 -16.31 10.80 -6.44
N ILE A 338 -15.66 10.51 -7.57
CA ILE A 338 -15.01 9.22 -7.78
C ILE A 338 -13.79 9.13 -6.84
N THR A 339 -13.86 8.21 -5.87
CA THR A 339 -12.72 7.76 -5.06
C THR A 339 -12.70 6.25 -5.08
N GLU A 340 -11.56 5.68 -5.48
CA GLU A 340 -11.44 4.24 -5.65
C GLU A 340 -10.81 3.59 -4.43
N PHE A 341 -11.47 2.54 -3.91
CA PHE A 341 -10.85 1.66 -2.93
C PHE A 341 -10.06 0.56 -3.64
N PRO A 342 -8.96 0.05 -3.06
CA PRO A 342 -8.03 -0.80 -3.79
C PRO A 342 -8.70 -1.95 -4.57
N PHE A 343 -9.66 -2.66 -3.95
CA PHE A 343 -10.37 -3.76 -4.60
C PHE A 343 -11.01 -3.36 -5.93
N PHE A 344 -11.62 -2.17 -5.99
CA PHE A 344 -12.26 -1.67 -7.20
C PHE A 344 -11.26 -1.53 -8.34
N SER A 345 -10.12 -0.87 -8.11
CA SER A 345 -9.12 -0.66 -9.16
C SER A 345 -8.52 -1.97 -9.66
N PHE A 346 -8.28 -2.95 -8.77
CA PHE A 346 -7.82 -4.28 -9.20
C PHE A 346 -8.89 -5.06 -9.97
N ARG A 347 -10.16 -4.96 -9.57
CA ARG A 347 -11.27 -5.61 -10.28
C ARG A 347 -11.51 -4.98 -11.65
N LEU A 348 -11.44 -3.65 -11.73
CA LEU A 348 -11.53 -2.87 -12.96
C LEU A 348 -10.35 -3.23 -13.88
N GLY A 349 -9.14 -3.33 -13.33
CA GLY A 349 -7.91 -3.54 -14.08
C GLY A 349 -7.18 -2.24 -14.40
N ASP A 350 -7.26 -1.30 -13.46
CA ASP A 350 -6.74 0.05 -13.54
C ASP A 350 -5.38 0.12 -12.80
N MET A 351 -4.33 0.52 -13.52
CA MET A 351 -3.00 0.72 -12.96
C MET A 351 -2.77 2.20 -12.63
N HIS A 352 -3.78 2.89 -12.11
CA HIS A 352 -3.68 4.29 -11.73
C HIS A 352 -2.47 4.55 -10.81
N PRO A 353 -1.85 5.74 -10.88
CA PRO A 353 -0.80 6.20 -9.96
C PRO A 353 -0.96 5.80 -8.48
N HIS A 354 -2.15 6.01 -7.89
CA HIS A 354 -2.41 5.67 -6.49
C HIS A 354 -2.50 4.17 -6.21
N VAL A 355 -2.82 3.35 -7.22
CA VAL A 355 -2.85 1.88 -7.12
C VAL A 355 -1.41 1.36 -7.14
N MET A 356 -0.61 1.83 -8.10
CA MET A 356 0.80 1.46 -8.22
C MET A 356 1.63 1.90 -7.03
N SER A 357 1.22 2.94 -6.30
CA SER A 357 1.93 3.42 -5.11
C SER A 357 1.72 2.55 -3.87
N LEU A 358 0.66 1.74 -3.78
CA LEU A 358 0.29 0.97 -2.58
C LEU A 358 1.43 0.14 -1.94
N PRO A 359 2.26 -0.59 -2.71
CA PRO A 359 3.39 -1.31 -2.13
C PRO A 359 4.46 -0.40 -1.51
N PHE A 360 4.66 0.78 -2.11
CA PHE A 360 5.73 1.70 -1.76
C PHE A 360 5.31 2.66 -0.63
N THR A 361 4.02 2.93 -0.50
CA THR A 361 3.46 3.61 0.67
C THR A 361 3.60 2.74 1.93
N LEU A 362 3.38 1.43 1.81
CA LEU A 362 3.65 0.47 2.91
C LEU A 362 5.15 0.37 3.23
N LEU A 363 6.03 0.48 2.22
CA LEU A 363 7.47 0.58 2.42
C LEU A 363 7.85 1.85 3.19
N ALA A 364 7.23 3.00 2.90
CA ALA A 364 7.41 4.24 3.64
C ALA A 364 6.83 4.17 5.07
N LEU A 365 5.69 3.50 5.25
CA LEU A 365 5.11 3.26 6.58
C LEU A 365 6.04 2.38 7.43
N ALA A 366 6.61 1.32 6.84
CA ALA A 366 7.61 0.49 7.48
C ALA A 366 8.88 1.28 7.86
N LEU A 367 9.22 2.30 7.08
CA LEU A 367 10.34 3.21 7.37
C LEU A 367 10.04 4.06 8.63
N GLY A 368 8.82 4.56 8.78
CA GLY A 368 8.36 5.19 10.02
C GLY A 368 8.41 4.21 11.21
N LEU A 369 7.93 2.99 11.02
CA LEU A 369 7.90 1.97 12.06
C LEU A 369 9.31 1.54 12.53
N THR A 370 10.25 1.30 11.61
CA THR A 370 11.64 0.96 11.97
C THR A 370 12.34 2.12 12.68
N THR A 371 12.00 3.36 12.32
CA THR A 371 12.52 4.56 13.00
C THR A 371 12.09 4.59 14.47
N LEU A 372 10.83 4.26 14.74
CA LEU A 372 10.30 4.13 16.11
C LEU A 372 10.81 2.89 16.84
N ALA A 373 11.06 1.79 16.14
CA ALA A 373 11.56 0.55 16.73
C ALA A 373 13.07 0.61 17.04
N SER A 374 13.83 1.47 16.37
CA SER A 374 15.28 1.55 16.47
C SER A 374 15.74 1.99 17.87
N ALA A 375 16.31 1.06 18.64
CA ALA A 375 17.09 1.38 19.82
C ALA A 375 18.38 2.15 19.46
N SER A 376 18.98 2.81 20.46
CA SER A 376 20.16 3.68 20.41
C SER A 376 21.49 2.99 20.02
N VAL A 377 21.47 1.97 19.18
CA VAL A 377 22.71 1.40 18.62
C VAL A 377 23.26 2.42 17.63
N ALA A 378 24.37 3.06 17.98
CA ALA A 378 25.00 4.10 17.17
C ALA A 378 25.42 3.51 15.80
N PRO A 379 24.74 3.89 14.70
CA PRO A 379 25.13 3.42 13.38
C PRO A 379 26.51 3.96 13.00
N THR A 380 27.27 3.18 12.23
CA THR A 380 28.51 3.67 11.62
C THR A 380 28.19 4.81 10.66
N ARG A 381 29.19 5.65 10.33
CA ARG A 381 28.97 6.78 9.40
C ARG A 381 28.43 6.29 8.06
N LEU A 382 28.95 5.18 7.55
CA LEU A 382 28.51 4.60 6.28
C LEU A 382 27.06 4.09 6.35
N SER A 383 26.69 3.33 7.39
CA SER A 383 25.33 2.81 7.51
C SER A 383 24.30 3.93 7.68
N ARG A 384 24.68 5.06 8.31
CA ARG A 384 23.82 6.26 8.37
C ARG A 384 23.56 6.88 7.02
N TRP A 385 24.59 7.09 6.22
CA TRP A 385 24.42 7.65 4.88
C TRP A 385 23.58 6.75 4.00
N ALA A 386 23.79 5.43 4.07
CA ALA A 386 22.96 4.46 3.36
C ALA A 386 21.49 4.52 3.80
N GLU A 387 21.23 4.57 5.11
CA GLU A 387 19.87 4.76 5.65
C GLU A 387 19.22 6.04 5.13
N TRP A 388 19.92 7.18 5.21
CA TRP A 388 19.38 8.48 4.78
C TRP A 388 19.11 8.52 3.28
N LEU A 389 20.06 8.03 2.47
CA LEU A 389 19.90 7.99 1.02
C LEU A 389 18.71 7.12 0.63
N VAL A 390 18.63 5.90 1.15
CA VAL A 390 17.53 5.00 0.79
C VAL A 390 16.21 5.50 1.35
N SER A 391 16.17 6.08 2.55
CA SER A 391 14.98 6.73 3.10
C SER A 391 14.48 7.86 2.20
N GLY A 392 15.39 8.71 1.74
CA GLY A 392 15.10 9.80 0.82
C GLY A 392 14.60 9.29 -0.53
N LEU A 393 15.16 8.20 -1.05
CA LEU A 393 14.69 7.56 -2.28
C LEU A 393 13.30 6.93 -2.12
N ILE A 394 13.04 6.23 -1.00
CA ILE A 394 11.71 5.65 -0.72
C ILE A 394 10.66 6.77 -0.70
N LEU A 395 10.86 7.81 0.12
CA LEU A 395 9.91 8.90 0.27
C LEU A 395 9.79 9.73 -1.01
N GLY A 396 10.91 10.13 -1.60
CA GLY A 396 10.94 10.92 -2.83
C GLY A 396 10.33 10.18 -4.03
N SER A 397 10.46 8.86 -4.10
CA SER A 397 9.82 8.07 -5.16
C SER A 397 8.30 8.16 -5.13
N LEU A 398 7.68 8.32 -3.95
CA LEU A 398 6.23 8.50 -3.86
C LEU A 398 5.79 9.71 -4.68
N TYR A 399 6.56 10.79 -4.70
CA TYR A 399 6.23 11.95 -5.53
C TYR A 399 6.16 11.61 -7.03
N ALA A 400 7.09 10.77 -7.49
CA ALA A 400 7.17 10.35 -8.88
C ALA A 400 6.12 9.29 -9.27
N ILE A 401 5.67 8.46 -8.32
CA ILE A 401 4.61 7.46 -8.53
C ILE A 401 3.23 8.12 -8.44
N ASN A 402 3.00 8.89 -7.38
CA ASN A 402 1.77 9.61 -7.09
C ASN A 402 2.07 10.80 -6.14
N SER A 403 2.09 12.03 -6.67
CA SER A 403 2.54 13.21 -5.91
C SER A 403 1.79 13.45 -4.59
N TRP A 404 0.53 13.03 -4.51
CA TRP A 404 -0.34 13.18 -3.35
C TRP A 404 0.06 12.29 -2.16
N ASP A 405 0.81 11.21 -2.40
CA ASP A 405 1.27 10.34 -1.32
C ASP A 405 2.44 10.95 -0.55
N LEU A 406 3.32 11.72 -1.21
CA LEU A 406 4.52 12.26 -0.56
C LEU A 406 4.20 13.05 0.73
N PRO A 407 3.28 14.04 0.75
CA PRO A 407 3.01 14.82 1.95
C PRO A 407 2.63 13.95 3.16
N THR A 408 1.71 13.00 2.97
CA THR A 408 1.21 12.14 4.04
C THR A 408 2.32 11.26 4.61
N TYR A 409 3.05 10.53 3.77
CA TYR A 409 4.10 9.61 4.24
C TYR A 409 5.35 10.34 4.74
N LEU A 410 5.66 11.51 4.20
CA LEU A 410 6.73 12.37 4.71
C LEU A 410 6.38 12.90 6.10
N LEU A 411 5.15 13.35 6.34
CA LEU A 411 4.68 13.79 7.66
C LEU A 411 4.73 12.64 8.68
N LEU A 412 4.30 11.42 8.30
CA LEU A 412 4.43 10.24 9.16
C LEU A 412 5.88 9.93 9.51
N TYR A 413 6.80 10.00 8.55
CA TYR A 413 8.22 9.76 8.78
C TYR A 413 8.89 10.84 9.64
N ILE A 414 8.56 12.11 9.40
CA ILE A 414 9.02 13.24 10.24
C ILE A 414 8.49 13.08 11.66
N GLY A 415 7.19 12.79 11.82
CA GLY A 415 6.57 12.52 13.13
C GLY A 415 7.25 11.38 13.87
N ALA A 416 7.52 10.25 13.20
CA ALA A 416 8.28 9.14 13.75
C ALA A 416 9.69 9.55 14.22
N THR A 417 10.37 10.40 13.43
CA THR A 417 11.71 10.89 13.75
C THR A 417 11.70 11.86 14.95
N LEU A 418 10.72 12.77 15.02
CA LEU A 418 10.55 13.71 16.13
C LEU A 418 10.22 12.97 17.43
N LEU A 419 9.27 12.02 17.39
CA LEU A 419 8.92 11.17 18.52
C LEU A 419 10.12 10.37 19.03
N ARG A 420 10.93 9.83 18.12
CA ARG A 420 12.19 9.14 18.48
C ARG A 420 13.15 10.10 19.20
N ARG A 421 13.33 11.32 18.69
CA ARG A 421 14.24 12.32 19.27
C ARG A 421 13.79 12.75 20.67
N GLN A 422 12.50 13.05 20.84
CA GLN A 422 11.94 13.44 22.14
C GLN A 422 12.21 12.35 23.19
N ARG A 423 11.92 11.09 22.86
CA ARG A 423 12.12 9.99 23.81
C ARG A 423 13.58 9.70 24.13
N ALA A 424 14.48 9.94 23.17
CA ALA A 424 15.91 9.87 23.43
C ALA A 424 16.37 10.97 24.40
N ALA A 425 15.74 12.15 24.38
CA ALA A 425 16.01 13.23 25.33
C ALA A 425 15.45 12.95 26.73
N ASP A 426 14.27 12.32 26.82
CA ASP A 426 13.56 12.06 28.08
C ASP A 426 14.04 10.79 28.82
N GLY A 427 14.98 10.02 28.24
CA GLY A 427 15.44 8.74 28.80
C GLY A 427 14.36 7.64 28.87
N GLN A 428 13.21 7.87 28.23
CA GLN A 428 12.04 7.00 28.26
C GLN A 428 12.06 5.96 27.12
N PRO A 429 11.69 4.69 27.36
CA PRO A 429 11.59 3.68 26.30
C PRO A 429 10.49 3.98 25.27
N ILE A 430 10.77 3.66 24.00
CA ILE A 430 10.10 4.22 22.81
C ILE A 430 8.70 3.62 22.51
N GLY A 431 7.63 3.80 23.31
CA GLY A 431 6.30 3.17 23.05
C GLY A 431 5.08 4.00 22.66
N TRP A 432 4.50 3.72 21.48
CA TRP A 432 3.17 4.20 21.05
C TRP A 432 2.03 3.73 21.97
N LEU A 433 2.18 2.59 22.65
CA LEU A 433 1.25 2.14 23.69
C LEU A 433 1.33 2.96 24.99
N ALA A 434 2.48 3.56 25.31
CA ALA A 434 2.56 4.53 26.40
C ALA A 434 1.76 5.78 26.05
N TYR A 435 1.86 6.25 24.80
CA TYR A 435 1.02 7.34 24.27
C TYR A 435 -0.48 6.97 24.27
N ALA A 436 -0.86 5.77 23.83
CA ALA A 436 -2.26 5.32 23.88
C ALA A 436 -2.81 5.17 25.31
N ARG A 437 -1.94 4.92 26.31
CA ARG A 437 -2.29 4.90 27.73
C ARG A 437 -2.29 6.29 28.36
N GLU A 438 -1.47 7.21 27.88
CA GLU A 438 -1.44 8.63 28.30
C GLU A 438 -2.60 9.43 27.71
N VAL A 439 -3.06 9.07 26.50
CA VAL A 439 -4.14 9.77 25.77
C VAL A 439 -5.48 9.03 25.89
N GLY A 440 -5.48 7.73 26.19
CA GLY A 440 -6.69 6.98 26.50
C GLY A 440 -7.25 7.38 27.87
N PRO A 441 -8.57 7.56 28.03
CA PRO A 441 -9.14 7.70 29.36
C PRO A 441 -8.73 6.48 30.18
N ALA A 442 -8.27 6.70 31.41
CA ALA A 442 -8.06 5.63 32.37
C ALA A 442 -9.41 4.93 32.57
N ILE A 443 -9.56 3.72 32.02
CA ILE A 443 -10.68 2.81 32.31
C ILE A 443 -10.14 1.72 33.23
#